data_AF-A0A6G3WR08-F1
#
_entry.id   AF-A0A6G3WR08-F1
#
_cell.length_a   1.000
_cell.length_b   1.000
_cell.length_c   1.000
_cell.angle_alpha   90.00
_cell.angle_beta   90.00
_cell.angle_gamma   90.00
#
_symmetry.space_group_name_H-M   'P 1'
#
loop_
_entity.id
_entity.type
_entity.pdbx_description
1 polymer ?
#
loop_
_entity_poly.entity_id
_entity_poly.type
_entity_poly.pdbx_seq_one_letter_code
_entity_poly.pdbx_strand_id
1 'polypeptide(L)' 'MATAPISGTNAAPVRGRSTRQRAAVAAALDEVDEFRSAQELHDVLKHRGDSVGLTTVYRTLQ' A
#
# COMPACT_ATOMS: atom_id res chain seq x y z
N MET A 1 33.03 5.44 -32.04
CA MET A 1 32.57 4.69 -30.84
C MET A 1 31.70 5.63 -30.02
N ALA A 2 30.39 5.61 -30.23
CA ALA A 2 29.44 6.43 -29.50
C ALA A 2 28.49 5.49 -28.73
N THR A 3 28.72 5.34 -27.43
CA THR A 3 27.82 4.60 -26.54
C THR A 3 26.80 5.59 -25.99
N ALA A 4 25.54 5.41 -26.39
CA ALA A 4 24.36 6.07 -25.83
C ALA A 4 23.86 5.32 -24.58
N PRO A 5 22.70 5.69 -23.99
CA PRO A 5 22.61 6.53 -22.80
C PRO A 5 22.18 5.75 -21.55
N ILE A 6 22.37 6.36 -20.37
CA ILE A 6 21.85 5.86 -19.10
C ILE A 6 20.31 5.94 -19.09
N SER A 7 19.66 4.78 -19.15
CA SER A 7 18.20 4.64 -19.00
C SER A 7 17.74 5.14 -17.62
N GLY A 8 16.71 5.99 -17.66
CA GLY A 8 16.23 6.75 -16.52
C GLY A 8 15.54 5.93 -15.43
N THR A 9 15.82 6.29 -14.18
CA THR A 9 14.94 5.98 -13.06
C THR A 9 13.87 7.06 -13.01
N ASN A 10 12.75 6.80 -13.67
CA ASN A 10 11.55 7.62 -13.62
C ASN A 10 10.98 7.63 -12.18
N ALA A 11 11.38 8.62 -11.39
CA ALA A 11 10.80 8.92 -10.09
C ALA A 11 9.45 9.65 -10.26
N ALA A 12 8.42 8.93 -10.69
CA ALA A 12 7.03 9.39 -10.68
C ALA A 12 6.28 8.86 -9.42
N PRO A 13 5.23 9.54 -8.94
CA PRO A 13 5.24 10.14 -7.61
C PRO A 13 4.76 9.20 -6.51
N VAL A 14 5.53 9.13 -5.44
CA VAL A 14 5.21 8.40 -4.19
C VAL A 14 3.82 8.81 -3.64
N ARG A 15 3.38 10.04 -3.91
CA ARG A 15 2.09 10.61 -3.48
C ARG A 15 0.87 9.77 -3.91
N GLY A 16 0.87 9.22 -5.14
CA GLY A 16 -0.26 8.43 -5.65
C GLY A 16 -0.29 6.99 -5.13
N ARG A 17 0.85 6.47 -4.65
CA ARG A 17 0.92 5.16 -3.99
C ARG A 17 0.35 5.25 -2.57
N SER A 18 0.67 6.32 -1.85
CA SER A 18 0.18 6.53 -0.48
C SER A 18 -1.35 6.67 -0.40
N THR A 19 -1.98 7.32 -1.39
CA THR A 19 -3.44 7.46 -1.45
C THR A 19 -4.13 6.14 -1.75
N ARG A 20 -3.59 5.34 -2.69
CA ARG A 20 -4.10 3.98 -2.97
C ARG A 20 -3.96 3.04 -1.77
N GLN A 21 -2.81 3.04 -1.10
CA GLN A 21 -2.60 2.21 0.09
C GLN A 21 -3.57 2.58 1.22
N ARG A 22 -3.80 3.87 1.48
CA ARG A 22 -4.80 4.28 2.48
C ARG A 22 -6.22 3.91 2.08
N ALA A 23 -6.59 4.08 0.81
CA ALA A 23 -7.91 3.71 0.32
C ALA A 23 -8.15 2.19 0.45
N ALA A 24 -7.14 1.36 0.14
CA ALA A 24 -7.20 -0.08 0.32
C ALA A 24 -7.43 -0.46 1.79
N VAL A 25 -6.71 0.19 2.73
CA VAL A 25 -6.93 -0.06 4.16
C VAL A 25 -8.33 0.35 4.61
N ALA A 26 -8.82 1.50 4.16
CA ALA A 26 -10.18 1.95 4.49
C ALA A 26 -11.25 1.01 3.95
N ALA A 27 -11.12 0.55 2.70
CA ALA A 27 -12.02 -0.43 2.11
C ALA A 27 -11.97 -1.78 2.84
N ALA A 28 -10.78 -2.23 3.24
CA ALA A 28 -10.64 -3.46 4.02
C ALA A 28 -11.25 -3.33 5.43
N LEU A 29 -11.20 -2.14 6.04
CA LEU A 29 -11.88 -1.84 7.31
C LEU A 29 -13.41 -1.80 7.17
N ASP A 30 -13.92 -1.28 6.06
CA ASP A 30 -15.36 -1.21 5.77
C ASP A 30 -15.96 -2.59 5.50
N GLU A 31 -15.17 -3.52 4.97
CA GLU A 31 -15.60 -4.90 4.71
C GLU A 31 -15.55 -5.83 5.94
N VAL A 32 -14.86 -5.44 7.01
CA VAL A 32 -14.77 -6.25 8.24
C VAL A 32 -15.78 -5.74 9.26
N ASP A 33 -16.86 -6.49 9.45
CA ASP A 33 -17.93 -6.18 10.41
C ASP A 33 -17.52 -6.40 11.88
N GLU A 34 -16.37 -7.06 12.11
CA GLU A 34 -15.86 -7.42 13.42
C GLU A 34 -14.43 -6.89 13.66
N PHE A 35 -14.05 -6.80 14.94
CA PHE A 35 -12.71 -6.37 15.32
C PHE A 35 -11.66 -7.33 14.76
N ARG A 36 -10.80 -6.80 13.88
CA ARG A 36 -9.65 -7.51 13.31
C ARG A 36 -8.37 -6.90 13.83
N SER A 37 -7.41 -7.75 14.16
CA SER A 37 -6.07 -7.26 14.47
C SER A 37 -5.43 -6.60 13.24
N ALA A 38 -4.49 -5.68 13.47
CA ALA A 38 -3.71 -5.06 12.41
C ALA A 38 -3.02 -6.09 11.50
N GLN A 39 -2.62 -7.23 12.07
CA GLN A 39 -1.99 -8.33 11.36
C GLN A 39 -2.97 -9.05 10.43
N GLU A 40 -4.17 -9.35 10.91
CA GLU A 40 -5.21 -9.99 10.09
C GLU A 40 -5.70 -9.07 8.96
N LEU A 41 -5.79 -7.77 9.22
CA LEU A 41 -6.13 -6.79 8.19
C LEU A 41 -5.02 -6.69 7.14
N HIS A 42 -3.76 -6.70 7.57
CA HIS A 42 -2.62 -6.76 6.67
C HIS A 42 -2.62 -8.02 5.80
N ASP A 43 -2.97 -9.18 6.37
CA ASP A 43 -3.03 -10.43 5.61
C ASP A 43 -4.16 -10.42 4.57
N VAL A 44 -5.30 -9.80 4.89
CA VAL A 44 -6.39 -9.55 3.92
C VAL A 44 -5.91 -8.65 2.79
N LEU A 45 -5.26 -7.52 3.10
CA LEU A 45 -4.72 -6.60 2.11
C LEU A 45 -3.67 -7.27 1.21
N LYS A 46 -2.79 -8.06 1.81
CA LYS A 46 -1.78 -8.84 1.09
C LYS A 46 -2.43 -9.89 0.19
N HIS A 47 -3.48 -10.57 0.65
CA HIS A 47 -4.22 -11.53 -0.16
C HIS A 47 -4.94 -10.87 -1.35
N ARG A 48 -5.41 -9.63 -1.18
CA ARG A 48 -5.97 -8.79 -2.25
C ARG A 48 -4.92 -8.26 -3.24
N GLY A 49 -3.64 -8.45 -2.96
CA GLY A 49 -2.54 -7.93 -3.78
C GLY A 49 -2.19 -6.47 -3.48
N ASP A 50 -2.79 -5.88 -2.45
CA ASP A 50 -2.46 -4.54 -1.99
C ASP A 50 -1.13 -4.57 -1.23
N SER A 51 -0.12 -3.92 -1.80
CA SER A 51 1.20 -3.77 -1.17
C SER A 51 1.16 -2.71 -0.07
N VAL A 52 0.40 -2.96 0.99
CA VAL A 52 0.29 -2.11 2.19
C VAL A 52 1.14 -2.74 3.30
N GLY A 53 2.06 -1.96 3.87
CA GLY A 53 2.85 -2.42 5.01
C GLY A 53 2.09 -2.29 6.34
N LEU A 54 2.39 -3.17 7.30
CA LEU A 54 1.85 -3.14 8.67
C LEU A 54 1.88 -1.75 9.32
N THR A 55 2.96 -0.99 9.15
CA THR A 55 3.05 0.38 9.70
C THR A 55 1.96 1.30 9.15
N THR A 56 1.54 1.12 7.90
CA THR A 56 0.45 1.91 7.32
C THR A 56 -0.88 1.52 7.94
N VAL A 57 -1.10 0.22 8.19
CA VAL A 57 -2.28 -0.29 8.89
C VAL A 57 -2.36 0.27 10.32
N TYR A 58 -1.26 0.25 11.06
CA TYR A 58 -1.24 0.86 12.41
C TYR A 58 -1.51 2.36 12.38
N ARG A 59 -0.98 3.09 11.40
CA ARG A 59 -1.23 4.53 11.25
C ARG A 59 -2.67 4.89 10.87
N THR A 60 -3.45 3.94 10.36
CA THR A 60 -4.88 4.12 10.06
C THR A 60 -5.79 3.67 11.20
N LEU A 61 -5.26 2.89 12.15
CA LEU A 61 -5.99 2.44 13.36
C LEU A 61 -5.75 3.34 14.58
N GLN A 62 -4.74 4.19 14.53
CA GLN A 62 -4.44 5.23 15.52
C GLN A 62 -5.28 6.48 15.27
#